data_AF-A0A6N8Z4P8-F1
#
_entry.id   AF-A0A6N8Z4P8-F1
#
_cell.length_a   1.000
_cell.length_b   1.000
_cell.length_c   1.000
_cell.angle_alpha   90.00
_cell.angle_beta   90.00
_cell.angle_gamma   90.00
#
_symmetry.space_group_name_H-M   'P 1'
#
loop_
_entity.id
_entity.type
_entity.pdbx_description
1 polymer ?
#
loop_
_entity_poly.entity_id
_entity_poly.type
_entity_poly.pdbx_seq_one_letter_code
_entity_poly.pdbx_strand_id
1 'polypeptide(L)'
;MEEADAVFFGQVVAIQTPGPRFRNGEQVISSADLVTVEFRVRRVWKGPIRETLSIRTERSEISCGFEFKEGREYIVYTWRGNRTGLCTRTAPAWLAVRDFAALGFGRDPESHGAPDGKLPETPTSSSPGCNAPAGPDRNRMDFAALGLLAGAVILGARPKRRL
;
A
#
# COMPACT_ATOMS: atom_id res chain seq x y z
N MET A 1 14.08 10.48 -10.65
CA MET A 1 14.18 10.55 -9.17
C MET A 1 14.91 11.81 -8.72
N GLU A 2 15.95 12.23 -9.44
CA GLU A 2 16.70 13.47 -9.13
C GLU A 2 15.79 14.70 -9.02
N GLU A 3 14.76 14.84 -9.86
CA GLU A 3 13.90 16.03 -9.88
C GLU A 3 12.76 16.06 -8.84
N ALA A 4 12.34 14.93 -8.27
CA ALA A 4 11.21 14.94 -7.33
C ALA A 4 11.65 15.49 -5.97
N ASP A 5 10.90 16.41 -5.37
CA ASP A 5 11.24 16.96 -4.05
C ASP A 5 10.99 15.94 -2.93
N ALA A 6 9.91 15.17 -3.06
CA ALA A 6 9.61 14.03 -2.19
C ALA A 6 9.06 12.85 -2.99
N VAL A 7 9.29 11.65 -2.45
CA VAL A 7 8.76 10.39 -2.99
C VAL A 7 8.27 9.55 -1.81
N PHE A 8 6.98 9.26 -1.78
CA PHE A 8 6.36 8.48 -0.70
C PHE A 8 5.20 7.62 -1.21
N PHE A 9 4.82 6.65 -0.40
CA PHE A 9 3.68 5.76 -0.60
C PHE A 9 2.74 5.92 0.58
N GLY A 10 1.45 6.08 0.32
CA GLY A 10 0.47 6.30 1.36
C GLY A 10 -0.96 6.13 0.88
N GLN A 11 -1.86 6.13 1.85
CA GLN A 11 -3.30 6.08 1.65
C GLN A 11 -3.89 7.48 1.78
N VAL A 12 -4.79 7.85 0.86
CA VAL A 12 -5.53 9.11 0.96
C VAL A 12 -6.52 9.01 2.11
N VAL A 13 -6.46 9.97 3.05
CA VAL A 13 -7.36 10.04 4.19
C VAL A 13 -8.36 11.19 4.10
N ALA A 14 -8.07 12.23 3.32
CA ALA A 14 -8.99 13.33 3.10
C ALA A 14 -8.69 14.06 1.78
N ILE A 15 -9.73 14.56 1.12
CA ILE A 15 -9.61 15.40 -0.07
C ILE A 15 -10.40 16.71 0.15
N GLN A 16 -9.75 17.85 -0.06
CA GLN A 16 -10.38 19.17 -0.03
C GLN A 16 -10.34 19.81 -1.41
N THR A 17 -11.51 19.90 -2.03
CA THR A 17 -11.68 20.57 -3.33
C THR A 17 -12.19 21.99 -3.10
N PRO A 18 -11.54 23.03 -3.66
CA PRO A 18 -12.02 24.39 -3.52
C PRO A 18 -13.38 24.58 -4.22
N GLY A 19 -14.24 25.41 -3.63
CA GLY A 19 -15.49 25.81 -4.26
C GLY A 19 -15.28 26.72 -5.47
N PRO A 20 -16.36 27.05 -6.21
CA PRO A 20 -16.31 28.03 -7.29
C PRO A 20 -15.80 29.38 -6.79
N ARG A 21 -15.02 30.09 -7.62
CA ARG A 21 -14.66 31.49 -7.37
C ARG A 21 -15.64 32.40 -8.10
N PHE A 22 -15.92 33.57 -7.55
CA PHE A 22 -16.75 34.57 -8.22
C PHE A 22 -15.88 35.51 -9.05
N ARG A 23 -16.20 35.67 -10.33
CA ARG A 23 -15.59 36.64 -11.24
C ARG A 23 -16.68 37.37 -11.98
N ASN A 24 -16.73 38.70 -11.86
CA ASN A 24 -17.75 39.55 -12.51
C ASN A 24 -19.20 39.13 -12.22
N GLY A 25 -19.47 38.61 -11.02
CA GLY A 25 -20.81 38.14 -10.64
C GLY A 25 -21.15 36.71 -11.07
N GLU A 26 -20.26 36.02 -11.77
CA GLU A 26 -20.44 34.64 -12.23
C GLU A 26 -19.56 33.66 -11.44
N GLN A 27 -20.06 32.44 -11.20
CA GLN A 27 -19.29 31.36 -10.59
C GLN A 27 -18.39 30.69 -11.62
N VAL A 28 -17.09 30.63 -11.34
CA VAL A 28 -16.08 30.05 -12.22
C VAL A 28 -15.33 28.95 -11.48
N ILE A 29 -15.25 27.79 -12.13
CA ILE A 29 -14.40 26.66 -11.72
C ILE A 29 -13.28 26.53 -12.75
N SER A 30 -12.03 26.41 -12.29
CA SER A 30 -10.88 26.22 -13.17
C SER A 30 -10.34 24.79 -13.07
N SER A 31 -9.90 24.24 -14.20
CA SER A 31 -9.14 22.98 -14.23
C SER A 31 -7.84 23.07 -13.43
N ALA A 32 -7.29 24.28 -13.30
CA ALA A 32 -6.07 24.57 -12.54
C ALA A 32 -6.33 24.89 -11.06
N ASP A 33 -7.57 24.77 -10.59
CA ASP A 33 -7.87 24.90 -9.17
C ASP A 33 -7.10 23.84 -8.37
N LEU A 34 -6.41 24.26 -7.31
CA LEU A 34 -5.64 23.34 -6.49
C LEU A 34 -6.55 22.59 -5.52
N VAL A 35 -6.60 21.28 -5.67
CA VAL A 35 -7.15 20.33 -4.70
C VAL A 35 -6.07 19.98 -3.70
N THR A 36 -6.41 20.00 -2.41
CA THR A 36 -5.51 19.55 -1.34
C THR A 36 -5.86 18.12 -0.97
N VAL A 37 -4.85 17.26 -0.83
CA VAL A 37 -5.02 15.85 -0.52
C VAL A 37 -4.12 15.49 0.66
N GLU A 38 -4.71 14.87 1.67
CA GLU A 38 -4.01 14.40 2.85
C GLU A 38 -3.78 12.90 2.77
N PHE A 39 -2.56 12.50 3.10
CA PHE A 39 -2.11 11.12 3.09
C PHE A 39 -1.73 10.65 4.49
N ARG A 40 -2.16 9.44 4.85
CA ARG A 40 -1.44 8.60 5.82
C ARG A 40 -0.29 7.93 5.10
N VAL A 41 0.93 8.35 5.43
CA VAL A 41 2.16 7.89 4.79
C VAL A 41 2.56 6.55 5.38
N ARG A 42 2.93 5.61 4.51
CA ARG A 42 3.38 4.27 4.90
C ARG A 42 4.86 4.07 4.65
N ARG A 43 5.39 4.60 3.53
CA ARG A 43 6.82 4.51 3.19
C ARG A 43 7.33 5.79 2.53
N VAL A 44 8.57 6.16 2.84
CA VAL A 44 9.24 7.37 2.31
C VAL A 44 10.60 7.03 1.72
N TRP A 45 10.82 7.39 0.46
CA TRP A 45 12.11 7.23 -0.23
C TRP A 45 12.88 8.55 -0.34
N LYS A 46 12.17 9.68 -0.46
CA LYS A 46 12.78 11.01 -0.52
C LYS A 46 11.88 12.03 0.17
N GLY A 47 12.48 13.05 0.78
CA GLY A 47 11.76 14.10 1.49
C GLY A 47 11.53 13.79 2.97
N PRO A 48 10.63 14.54 3.63
CA PRO A 48 10.40 14.47 5.08
C PRO A 48 9.76 13.13 5.47
N ILE A 49 10.21 12.58 6.60
CA ILE A 49 9.60 11.40 7.20
C ILE A 49 8.53 11.87 8.19
N ARG A 50 7.25 11.70 7.84
CA ARG A 50 6.11 12.08 8.67
C ARG A 50 4.98 11.08 8.45
N GLU A 51 4.19 10.80 9.49
CA GLU A 51 3.02 9.93 9.43
C GLU A 51 1.91 10.50 8.52
N THR A 52 1.80 11.83 8.46
CA THR A 52 0.87 12.52 7.59
C THR A 52 1.58 13.53 6.69
N LEU A 53 1.11 13.63 5.45
CA LEU A 53 1.55 14.65 4.49
C LEU A 53 0.37 15.21 3.72
N SER A 54 0.38 16.53 3.54
CA SER A 54 -0.58 17.26 2.71
C SER A 54 0.09 17.70 1.41
N ILE A 55 -0.49 17.29 0.29
CA ILE A 55 -0.02 17.65 -1.06
C ILE A 55 -1.11 18.41 -1.81
N ARG A 56 -0.73 19.03 -2.92
CA ARG A 56 -1.64 19.74 -3.82
C ARG A 56 -1.55 19.22 -5.24
N THR A 57 -2.66 19.19 -5.94
CA THR A 57 -2.71 18.86 -7.36
C THR A 57 -3.77 19.72 -8.04
N GLU A 58 -3.60 19.98 -9.32
CA GLU A 58 -4.63 20.62 -10.12
C GLU A 58 -5.91 19.75 -10.15
N ARG A 59 -7.07 20.39 -10.31
CA ARG A 59 -8.38 19.72 -10.23
C ARG A 59 -8.59 18.70 -11.35
N SER A 60 -8.08 18.99 -12.54
CA SER A 60 -8.39 18.23 -13.75
C SER A 60 -7.14 17.78 -14.48
N GLU A 61 -7.25 16.60 -15.07
CA GLU A 61 -6.21 15.99 -15.91
C GLU A 61 -5.71 16.90 -17.04
N ILE A 62 -6.58 17.76 -17.59
CA ILE A 62 -6.24 18.74 -18.64
C ILE A 62 -5.13 19.69 -18.17
N SER A 63 -5.10 20.00 -16.87
CA SER A 63 -4.06 20.82 -16.25
C SER A 63 -3.00 19.99 -15.52
N CYS A 64 -2.79 18.74 -15.94
CA CYS A 64 -1.94 17.75 -15.26
C CYS A 64 -2.41 17.39 -13.85
N GLY A 65 -3.67 17.64 -13.50
CA GLY A 65 -4.25 17.27 -12.20
C GLY A 65 -4.37 15.77 -12.02
N PHE A 66 -4.16 15.27 -10.80
CA PHE A 66 -4.30 13.86 -10.47
C PHE A 66 -5.56 13.63 -9.63
N GLU A 67 -6.48 12.81 -10.14
CA GLU A 67 -7.73 12.49 -9.44
C GLU A 67 -7.54 11.41 -8.37
N PHE A 68 -7.24 11.84 -7.15
CA PHE A 68 -7.16 10.97 -5.99
C PHE A 68 -8.55 10.49 -5.53
N LYS A 69 -8.57 9.33 -4.87
CA LYS A 69 -9.77 8.78 -4.24
C LYS A 69 -9.46 8.44 -2.78
N GLU A 70 -10.33 8.88 -1.86
CA GLU A 70 -10.20 8.56 -0.45
C GLU A 70 -10.15 7.05 -0.21
N GLY A 71 -9.35 6.64 0.78
CA GLY A 71 -9.11 5.24 1.11
C GLY A 71 -8.22 4.48 0.14
N ARG A 72 -7.81 5.07 -1.00
CA ARG A 72 -6.93 4.43 -1.99
C ARG A 72 -5.47 4.77 -1.74
N GLU A 73 -4.61 3.86 -2.18
CA GLU A 73 -3.16 3.96 -2.00
C GLU A 73 -2.46 4.34 -3.29
N TYR A 74 -1.44 5.18 -3.15
CA TYR A 74 -0.71 5.77 -4.26
C TYR A 74 0.76 5.83 -3.95
N ILE A 75 1.58 5.70 -5.00
CA ILE A 75 2.92 6.26 -4.97
C ILE A 75 2.86 7.70 -5.46
N VAL A 76 3.48 8.60 -4.73
CA VAL A 76 3.40 10.04 -4.96
C VAL A 76 4.80 10.59 -5.17
N TYR A 77 4.96 11.29 -6.30
CA TYR A 77 6.15 12.07 -6.64
C TYR A 77 5.77 13.55 -6.58
N THR A 78 6.39 14.30 -5.67
CA THR A 78 6.11 15.73 -5.55
C THR A 78 7.16 16.58 -6.26
N TRP A 79 6.76 17.80 -6.61
CA TRP A 79 7.61 18.86 -7.14
C TRP A 79 7.17 20.20 -6.54
N ARG A 80 8.05 21.20 -6.57
CA ARG A 80 7.84 22.51 -5.94
C ARG A 80 7.36 22.37 -4.49
N GLY A 81 8.03 21.50 -3.74
CA GLY A 81 7.73 21.13 -2.36
C GLY A 81 6.64 20.06 -2.25
N ASN A 82 5.38 20.43 -2.51
CA ASN A 82 4.23 19.57 -2.23
C ASN A 82 3.21 19.46 -3.36
N ARG A 83 3.55 19.89 -4.59
CA ARG A 83 2.66 19.70 -5.74
C ARG A 83 2.86 18.32 -6.35
N THR A 84 1.82 17.76 -6.97
CA THR A 84 1.89 16.53 -7.76
C THR A 84 0.84 16.56 -8.87
N GLY A 85 0.90 15.61 -9.78
CA GLY A 85 0.00 15.57 -10.93
C GLY A 85 0.23 14.37 -11.85
N LEU A 86 -0.61 14.20 -12.86
CA LEU A 86 -0.46 13.16 -13.89
C LEU A 86 0.80 13.30 -14.74
N CYS A 87 1.33 14.52 -14.84
CA CYS A 87 2.58 14.79 -15.55
C CYS A 87 3.82 14.45 -14.72
N THR A 88 3.62 13.95 -13.50
CA THR A 88 4.66 13.31 -12.69
C THR A 88 4.54 11.79 -12.82
N ARG A 89 5.36 11.03 -12.07
CA ARG A 89 5.22 9.56 -11.99
C ARG A 89 4.24 9.10 -10.92
N THR A 90 3.45 10.00 -10.35
CA THR A 90 2.40 9.65 -9.37
C THR A 90 1.41 8.69 -9.99
N ALA A 91 1.12 7.61 -9.28
CA ALA A 91 0.28 6.52 -9.79
C ALA A 91 -0.42 5.78 -8.65
N PRO A 92 -1.56 5.11 -8.93
CA PRO A 92 -2.15 4.15 -8.00
C PRO A 92 -1.15 3.04 -7.68
N ALA A 93 -1.13 2.60 -6.42
CA ALA A 93 -0.13 1.62 -5.95
C ALA A 93 -0.14 0.31 -6.76
N TRP A 94 -1.33 -0.16 -7.15
CA TRP A 94 -1.49 -1.39 -7.93
C TRP A 94 -0.92 -1.32 -9.35
N LEU A 95 -0.66 -0.11 -9.88
CA LEU A 95 0.02 0.11 -11.16
C LEU A 95 1.52 0.41 -11.02
N ALA A 96 2.01 0.65 -9.80
CA ALA A 96 3.35 1.15 -9.51
C ALA A 96 4.39 0.05 -9.27
N VAL A 97 4.20 -1.15 -9.84
CA VAL A 97 5.09 -2.31 -9.61
C VAL A 97 6.53 -1.99 -9.99
N ARG A 98 6.74 -1.30 -11.12
CA ARG A 98 8.08 -0.91 -11.58
C ARG A 98 8.73 0.11 -10.65
N ASP A 99 7.96 1.06 -10.14
CA ASP A 99 8.46 2.08 -9.24
C ASP A 99 8.87 1.46 -7.90
N PHE A 100 8.05 0.58 -7.31
CA PHE A 100 8.42 -0.13 -6.09
C PHE A 100 9.67 -1.00 -6.25
N ALA A 101 9.80 -1.71 -7.38
CA ALA A 101 11.00 -2.50 -7.66
C ALA A 101 12.26 -1.62 -7.78
N ALA A 102 12.14 -0.44 -8.40
CA ALA A 102 13.27 0.49 -8.55
C ALA A 102 13.62 1.22 -7.24
N LEU A 103 12.63 1.49 -6.39
CA LEU A 103 12.78 2.27 -5.17
C LEU A 103 13.22 1.42 -3.96
N GLY A 104 12.92 0.13 -3.95
CA GLY A 104 13.23 -0.76 -2.84
C GLY A 104 12.39 -0.48 -1.58
N PHE A 105 12.96 -0.77 -0.40
CA PHE A 105 12.18 -0.87 0.84
C PHE A 105 11.66 0.46 1.39
N GLY A 106 12.33 1.59 1.17
CA GLY A 106 11.92 2.87 1.76
C GLY A 106 12.04 2.91 3.30
N ARG A 107 11.69 4.06 3.89
CA ARG A 107 11.70 4.29 5.35
C ARG A 107 10.28 4.34 5.91
N ASP A 108 10.08 3.82 7.11
CA ASP A 108 8.77 3.77 7.78
C ASP A 108 8.58 4.99 8.70
N PRO A 109 7.56 5.84 8.48
CA PRO A 109 7.30 7.00 9.33
C PRO A 109 7.01 6.68 10.79
N GLU A 110 6.36 5.55 11.09
CA GLU A 110 5.96 5.18 12.46
C GLU A 110 7.19 4.83 13.30
N SER A 111 8.23 4.27 12.68
CA SER A 111 9.49 3.94 13.36
C SER A 111 10.29 5.16 13.83
N HIS A 112 10.01 6.34 13.26
CA HIS A 112 10.69 7.59 13.60
C HIS A 112 9.88 8.50 14.54
N GLY A 113 8.65 8.08 14.91
CA GLY A 113 7.74 8.80 15.81
C GLY A 113 7.51 8.13 17.17
N ALA A 114 8.06 6.93 17.39
CA ALA A 114 8.00 6.30 18.70
C ALA A 114 8.77 7.16 19.73
N PRO A 115 8.12 7.66 20.81
CA PRO A 115 8.87 8.25 21.91
C PRO A 115 9.83 7.18 22.46
N ASP A 116 11.10 7.55 22.67
CA ASP A 116 12.10 6.70 23.32
C ASP A 116 11.57 6.23 24.69
N GLY A 117 10.91 5.07 24.71
CA GLY A 117 10.07 4.74 25.85
C GLY A 117 9.46 3.36 25.76
N LYS A 118 10.34 2.36 25.93
CA LYS A 118 10.06 0.91 26.02
C LYS A 118 9.87 0.22 24.68
N LEU A 119 10.98 -0.32 24.19
CA LEU A 119 11.01 -1.50 23.32
C LEU A 119 9.95 -2.50 23.86
N PRO A 120 8.98 -3.00 23.07
CA PRO A 120 8.36 -4.26 23.42
C PRO A 120 9.51 -5.24 23.51
N GLU A 121 9.82 -5.66 24.73
CA GLU A 121 10.83 -6.67 25.01
C GLU A 121 10.59 -7.78 24.01
N THR A 122 11.57 -7.97 23.14
CA THR A 122 11.63 -9.07 22.19
C THR A 122 11.21 -10.30 22.98
N PRO A 123 10.28 -11.16 22.51
CA PRO A 123 10.19 -12.48 23.13
C PRO A 123 11.59 -13.06 23.03
N THR A 124 12.21 -13.17 24.20
CA THR A 124 13.53 -13.73 24.39
C THR A 124 13.53 -15.03 23.62
N SER A 125 14.35 -15.08 22.57
CA SER A 125 14.78 -16.32 21.95
C SER A 125 15.59 -17.07 23.00
N SER A 126 14.90 -17.69 23.96
CA SER A 126 15.46 -18.76 24.76
C SER A 126 15.37 -20.01 23.89
N SER A 127 16.39 -20.20 23.06
CA SER A 127 16.68 -21.52 22.51
C SER A 127 16.94 -22.46 23.69
N PRO A 128 16.13 -23.52 23.92
CA PRO A 128 16.54 -24.62 24.77
C PRO A 128 17.68 -25.33 24.03
N GLY A 129 18.79 -25.53 24.74
CA GLY A 129 20.04 -26.02 24.18
C GLY A 129 19.92 -27.29 23.36
N CYS A 130 20.86 -27.40 22.42
CA CYS A 130 21.20 -28.61 21.69
C CYS A 130 21.57 -29.75 22.67
N ASN A 131 20.58 -30.50 23.13
CA ASN A 131 20.78 -31.83 23.68
C ASN A 131 20.26 -32.82 22.64
N ALA A 132 21.11 -33.16 21.67
CA ALA A 132 20.88 -34.25 20.75
C ALA A 132 21.22 -35.57 21.45
N PRO A 133 20.25 -36.50 21.66
CA PRO A 133 20.59 -37.87 22.02
C PRO A 133 21.04 -38.67 20.79
N ALA A 134 21.86 -39.67 21.09
CA ALA A 134 22.61 -40.51 20.17
C ALA A 134 21.75 -41.36 19.21
N GLY A 135 22.27 -41.55 18.00
CA GLY A 135 22.23 -42.81 17.26
C GLY A 135 21.03 -43.05 16.33
N PRO A 136 21.25 -43.61 15.13
CA PRO A 136 20.17 -44.06 14.26
C PRO A 136 19.83 -45.52 14.56
N ASP A 137 18.62 -45.81 15.04
CA ASP A 137 18.16 -47.19 15.15
C ASP A 137 17.32 -47.55 13.92
N ARG A 138 17.99 -48.23 12.99
CA ARG A 138 17.36 -48.96 11.89
C ARG A 138 16.66 -50.17 12.51
N ASN A 139 15.37 -50.34 12.21
CA ASN A 139 14.60 -51.60 12.25
C ASN A 139 13.44 -51.62 13.26
N ARG A 140 12.25 -51.20 12.83
CA ARG A 140 11.00 -51.89 13.19
C ARG A 140 9.92 -51.64 12.15
N MET A 141 9.76 -52.61 11.25
CA MET A 141 8.57 -52.76 10.41
C MET A 141 7.41 -53.18 11.30
N ASP A 142 6.32 -52.41 11.31
CA ASP A 142 5.01 -52.91 11.71
C ASP A 142 4.02 -52.55 10.60
N PHE A 143 3.92 -53.45 9.62
CA PHE A 143 2.85 -53.50 8.65
C PHE A 143 1.64 -54.18 9.28
N ALA A 144 0.62 -53.40 9.65
CA ALA A 144 -0.74 -53.88 9.92
C ALA A 144 -1.72 -52.80 9.41
N ALA A 145 -2.25 -52.91 8.20
CA ALA A 145 -3.39 -53.74 7.81
C ALA A 145 -4.76 -53.03 8.02
N LEU A 146 -5.42 -52.79 6.87
CA LEU A 146 -6.86 -52.66 6.62
C LEU A 146 -7.66 -51.44 7.11
N GLY A 147 -8.38 -50.83 6.16
CA GLY A 147 -9.55 -49.98 6.46
C GLY A 147 -10.08 -49.16 5.28
N LEU A 148 -10.60 -49.83 4.24
CA LEU A 148 -11.40 -49.22 3.17
C LEU A 148 -12.63 -48.47 3.71
N LEU A 149 -12.83 -47.20 3.32
CA LEU A 149 -14.17 -46.64 3.16
C LEU A 149 -14.25 -45.79 1.89
N ALA A 150 -14.81 -46.41 0.86
CA ALA A 150 -15.36 -45.74 -0.31
C ALA A 150 -16.65 -44.99 0.08
N GLY A 151 -16.79 -43.74 -0.37
CA GLY A 151 -17.97 -42.91 -0.11
C GLY A 151 -18.36 -42.08 -1.34
N ALA A 152 -19.13 -42.73 -2.22
CA ALA A 152 -20.04 -42.24 -3.26
C ALA A 152 -19.87 -40.83 -3.88
N VAL A 153 -19.48 -40.84 -5.16
CA VAL A 153 -19.74 -39.77 -6.14
C VAL A 153 -21.24 -39.74 -6.46
N ILE A 154 -21.95 -38.66 -6.12
CA ILE A 154 -23.29 -38.41 -6.64
C ILE A 154 -23.18 -37.61 -7.94
N LEU A 155 -23.38 -38.31 -9.05
CA LEU A 155 -23.47 -37.78 -10.40
C LEU A 155 -24.85 -37.10 -10.59
N GLY A 156 -24.93 -35.78 -10.43
CA GLY A 156 -26.12 -34.99 -10.74
C GLY A 156 -26.06 -34.43 -12.17
N ALA A 157 -26.62 -35.14 -13.14
CA ALA A 157 -26.75 -34.67 -14.52
C ALA A 157 -28.03 -33.81 -14.73
N ARG A 158 -27.81 -32.54 -15.14
CA ARG A 158 -28.45 -31.72 -16.21
C ARG A 158 -29.96 -31.89 -16.52
N PRO A 159 -30.72 -30.79 -16.81
CA PRO A 159 -30.65 -30.18 -18.15
C PRO A 159 -30.84 -28.65 -18.27
N LYS A 160 -30.30 -28.11 -19.37
CA LYS A 160 -30.57 -26.78 -19.95
C LYS A 160 -32.05 -26.65 -20.36
N ARG A 161 -32.67 -25.49 -20.13
CA ARG A 161 -33.68 -24.95 -21.07
C ARG A 161 -33.53 -23.42 -21.20
N ARG A 162 -33.56 -23.00 -22.46
CA ARG A 162 -33.58 -21.63 -22.96
C ARG A 162 -34.93 -20.97 -22.63
N LEU A 163 -34.90 -19.67 -22.40
CA LEU A 163 -35.73 -18.68 -23.09
C LEU A 163 -34.90 -17.39 -23.20
#